data_AF-A0A1I0S565-F1
#
_entry.id   AF-A0A1I0S565-F1
#
_cell.length_a   1.000
_cell.length_b   1.000
_cell.length_c   1.000
_cell.angle_alpha   90.00
_cell.angle_beta   90.00
_cell.angle_gamma   90.00
#
_symmetry.space_group_name_H-M   'P 1'
#
loop_
_entity.id
_entity.type
_entity.pdbx_description
1 polymer ?
#
loop_
_entity_poly.entity_id
_entity_poly.type
_entity_poly.pdbx_seq_one_letter_code
_entity_poly.pdbx_strand_id
1 'polypeptide(L)'
;MKILFHYYKSLHSFNIPFSLLVSLFGLIGPNKLENVMQNFFISLMTGGFLLSVFFYGLVFENRYYFYYNKGYSKMRLITWSYLLNLLPLLVYALIKIFGL
;
A
#
# COMPACT_ATOMS: atom_id res chain seq x y z
N MET A 1 -3.46 0.53 18.85
CA MET A 1 -3.47 -0.16 17.53
C MET A 1 -4.65 0.17 16.63
N LYS A 2 -5.90 0.28 17.15
CA LYS A 2 -7.11 0.58 16.34
C LYS A 2 -6.98 1.81 15.41
N ILE A 3 -6.32 2.87 15.89
CA ILE A 3 -6.09 4.10 15.14
C ILE A 3 -5.13 3.90 13.95
N LEU A 4 -4.03 3.17 14.15
CA LEU A 4 -3.07 2.83 13.09
C LEU A 4 -3.74 2.00 12.00
N PHE A 5 -4.53 1.01 12.40
CA PHE A 5 -5.28 0.17 11.47
C PHE A 5 -6.36 0.95 10.70
N HIS A 6 -7.03 1.90 11.36
CA HIS A 6 -7.97 2.79 10.69
C HIS A 6 -7.27 3.64 9.61
N TYR A 7 -6.14 4.26 9.94
CA TYR A 7 -5.33 5.00 8.97
C TYR A 7 -4.90 4.10 7.81
N TYR A 8 -4.34 2.93 8.10
CA TYR A 8 -3.94 1.94 7.10
C TYR A 8 -5.08 1.59 6.16
N LYS A 9 -6.26 1.24 6.69
CA LYS A 9 -7.44 0.90 5.89
C LYS A 9 -7.87 2.05 4.97
N SER A 10 -7.91 3.28 5.48
CA SER A 10 -8.28 4.45 4.69
C SER A 10 -7.20 4.86 3.67
N LEU A 11 -5.93 4.57 3.92
CA LEU A 11 -4.87 4.78 2.93
C LEU A 11 -4.98 3.74 1.81
N HIS A 12 -5.28 2.48 2.16
CA HIS A 12 -5.41 1.38 1.21
C HIS A 12 -6.63 1.44 0.30
N SER A 13 -7.67 2.20 0.67
CA SER A 13 -8.77 2.48 -0.27
C SER A 13 -8.33 3.26 -1.50
N PHE A 14 -7.17 3.94 -1.46
CA PHE A 14 -6.51 4.52 -2.64
C PHE A 14 -5.43 3.60 -3.21
N ASN A 15 -4.63 2.98 -2.34
CA ASN A 15 -3.45 2.22 -2.77
C ASN A 15 -3.81 0.98 -3.57
N ILE A 16 -4.84 0.25 -3.14
CA ILE A 16 -5.26 -0.97 -3.83
C ILE A 16 -5.72 -0.65 -5.26
N PRO A 17 -6.64 0.31 -5.52
CA PRO A 17 -6.99 0.70 -6.87
C PRO A 17 -5.81 1.13 -7.74
N PHE A 18 -4.92 1.99 -7.24
CA PHE A 18 -3.74 2.42 -8.00
C PHE A 18 -2.80 1.25 -8.32
N SER A 19 -2.61 0.34 -7.37
CA SER A 19 -1.77 -0.84 -7.55
C SER A 19 -2.36 -1.83 -8.54
N LEU A 20 -3.69 -2.02 -8.50
CA LEU A 20 -4.41 -2.84 -9.47
C LEU A 20 -4.29 -2.26 -10.88
N LEU A 21 -4.46 -0.94 -11.06
CA LEU A 21 -4.31 -0.30 -12.37
C LEU A 21 -2.90 -0.50 -12.95
N VAL A 22 -1.86 -0.32 -12.13
CA VAL A 22 -0.47 -0.56 -12.56
C VAL A 22 -0.21 -2.04 -12.84
N SER A 23 -0.83 -2.95 -12.08
CA SER A 23 -0.66 -4.39 -12.30
C SER A 23 -1.11 -4.87 -13.68
N LEU A 24 -2.10 -4.19 -14.28
CA LEU A 24 -2.62 -4.54 -15.62
C LEU A 24 -1.57 -4.42 -16.72
N PHE A 25 -0.55 -3.57 -16.56
CA PHE A 25 0.58 -3.50 -17.50
C PHE A 25 1.38 -4.81 -17.55
N GLY A 26 1.28 -5.66 -16.52
CA GLY A 26 1.89 -6.99 -16.50
C GLY A 26 1.30 -7.97 -17.52
N LEU A 27 0.12 -7.68 -18.09
CA LEU A 27 -0.55 -8.53 -19.08
C LEU A 27 0.12 -8.50 -20.46
N ILE A 28 1.02 -7.53 -20.71
CA ILE A 28 1.68 -7.31 -22.00
C ILE A 28 2.82 -8.32 -22.24
N GLY A 29 3.36 -8.95 -21.18
CA GLY A 29 4.51 -9.85 -21.24
C GLY A 29 4.20 -11.36 -21.19
N PRO A 30 5.23 -12.20 -21.38
CA PRO A 30 5.13 -13.64 -21.08
C PRO A 30 4.94 -13.86 -19.57
N ASN A 31 4.31 -14.96 -19.15
CA ASN A 31 3.96 -15.23 -17.74
C ASN A 31 3.06 -14.15 -17.10
N LYS A 32 1.90 -13.91 -17.74
CA LYS A 32 0.92 -12.87 -17.36
C LYS A 32 0.65 -12.79 -15.86
N LEU A 33 0.35 -13.91 -15.21
CA LEU A 33 -0.04 -13.91 -13.79
C LEU A 33 1.11 -13.50 -12.87
N GLU A 34 2.33 -13.97 -13.14
CA GLU A 34 3.52 -13.60 -12.37
C GLU A 34 3.81 -12.10 -12.50
N ASN A 35 3.80 -11.57 -13.73
CA ASN A 35 4.05 -10.16 -13.98
C ASN A 35 2.98 -9.25 -13.37
N VAL A 36 1.70 -9.64 -13.43
CA VAL A 36 0.62 -8.90 -12.78
C VAL A 36 0.84 -8.83 -11.28
N MET A 37 1.17 -9.96 -10.63
CA MET A 37 1.44 -9.99 -9.20
C MET A 37 2.67 -9.16 -8.85
N GLN A 38 3.77 -9.29 -9.60
CA GLN A 38 4.98 -8.51 -9.38
C GLN A 38 4.72 -7.00 -9.52
N ASN A 39 4.04 -6.57 -10.59
CA ASN A 39 3.70 -5.16 -10.80
C ASN A 39 2.73 -4.63 -9.75
N PHE A 40 1.77 -5.45 -9.29
CA PHE A 40 0.88 -5.11 -8.19
C PHE A 40 1.69 -4.81 -6.93
N PHE A 41 2.58 -5.71 -6.51
CA PHE A 41 3.38 -5.54 -5.30
C PHE A 41 4.39 -4.40 -5.41
N ILE A 42 5.02 -4.21 -6.57
CA ILE A 42 5.89 -3.06 -6.82
C ILE A 42 5.09 -1.76 -6.65
N SER A 43 3.91 -1.65 -7.27
CA SER A 43 3.08 -0.45 -7.15
C SER A 43 2.56 -0.23 -5.73
N LEU A 44 2.15 -1.31 -5.04
CA LEU A 44 1.66 -1.30 -3.65
C LEU A 44 2.67 -0.71 -2.67
N MET A 45 3.96 -0.91 -2.96
CA MET A 45 5.08 -0.44 -2.14
C MET A 45 5.66 0.90 -2.61
N THR A 46 5.47 1.27 -3.88
CA THR A 46 6.14 2.44 -4.48
C THR A 46 5.13 3.47 -4.98
N GLY A 47 4.91 3.55 -6.29
CA GLY A 47 4.09 4.58 -6.93
C GLY A 47 2.67 4.63 -6.40
N GLY A 48 2.00 3.48 -6.27
CA GLY A 48 0.65 3.38 -5.70
C GLY A 48 0.60 3.89 -4.25
N PHE A 49 1.61 3.55 -3.44
CA PHE A 49 1.70 4.00 -2.05
C PHE A 49 1.89 5.51 -1.96
N LEU A 50 2.84 6.07 -2.70
CA LEU A 50 3.11 7.51 -2.71
C LEU A 50 1.90 8.32 -3.18
N LEU A 51 1.26 7.86 -4.26
CA LEU A 51 0.05 8.48 -4.78
C LEU A 51 -1.07 8.43 -3.74
N SER A 52 -1.21 7.32 -3.01
CA SER A 52 -2.19 7.19 -1.93
C SER A 52 -1.93 8.13 -0.77
N VAL A 53 -0.67 8.30 -0.35
CA VAL A 53 -0.29 9.25 0.70
C VAL A 53 -0.62 10.68 0.27
N PHE A 54 -0.36 11.01 -1.00
CA PHE A 54 -0.68 12.31 -1.57
C PHE A 54 -2.20 12.56 -1.59
N PHE A 55 -2.99 11.68 -2.21
CA PHE A 55 -4.45 11.84 -2.29
C PHE A 55 -5.15 11.77 -0.94
N TYR A 56 -4.70 10.90 -0.02
CA TYR A 56 -5.19 10.90 1.35
C TYR A 56 -4.93 12.25 2.03
N GLY A 57 -3.75 12.84 1.77
CA GLY A 57 -3.40 14.19 2.21
C GLY A 57 -4.41 15.23 1.78
N LEU A 58 -4.79 15.22 0.50
CA LEU A 58 -5.75 16.15 -0.07
C LEU A 58 -7.18 15.95 0.45
N VAL A 59 -7.64 14.70 0.55
CA VAL A 59 -9.04 14.38 0.89
C VAL A 59 -9.29 14.47 2.40
N PHE A 60 -8.30 14.11 3.22
CA PHE A 60 -8.45 13.93 4.66
C PHE A 60 -7.54 14.84 5.49
N GLU A 61 -7.17 16.00 4.97
CA GLU A 61 -6.30 16.97 5.66
C GLU A 61 -6.75 17.24 7.10
N ASN A 62 -8.05 17.49 7.30
CA ASN A 62 -8.64 17.76 8.61
C ASN A 62 -8.55 16.57 9.59
N ARG A 63 -8.42 15.33 9.09
CA ARG A 63 -8.28 14.13 9.94
C ARG A 63 -6.87 13.97 10.50
N TYR A 64 -5.86 14.63 9.92
CA TYR A 64 -4.50 14.59 10.46
C TYR A 64 -4.39 15.22 11.85
N TYR A 65 -5.15 16.29 12.11
CA TYR A 65 -5.21 16.91 13.44
C TYR A 65 -5.73 15.93 14.50
N PHE A 66 -6.68 15.06 14.15
CA PHE A 66 -7.16 14.02 15.07
C PHE A 66 -6.05 13.03 15.46
N TYR A 67 -5.26 12.57 14.50
CA TYR A 67 -4.16 11.65 14.78
C TYR A 67 -3.04 12.32 15.57
N TYR A 68 -2.75 13.58 15.27
CA TYR A 68 -1.75 14.38 15.97
C TYR A 68 -2.15 14.58 17.44
N ASN A 69 -3.40 14.93 17.72
CA ASN A 69 -3.94 15.08 19.08
C ASN A 69 -3.91 13.76 19.88
N LYS A 70 -3.81 12.62 19.19
CA LYS A 70 -3.63 11.29 19.79
C LYS A 70 -2.16 10.87 19.91
N GLY A 71 -1.21 11.75 19.61
CA GLY A 71 0.23 11.53 19.74
C GLY A 71 0.88 10.79 18.56
N TYR A 72 0.21 10.69 17.42
CA TYR A 72 0.75 10.08 16.22
C TYR A 72 1.15 11.13 15.18
N SER A 73 2.45 11.20 14.87
CA SER A 73 2.92 12.03 13.76
C SER A 73 2.53 11.42 12.41
N LYS A 74 2.37 12.28 11.40
CA LYS A 74 2.09 11.86 10.01
C LYS A 74 3.13 10.85 9.50
N MET A 75 4.41 11.12 9.75
CA MET A 75 5.50 10.20 9.38
C MET A 75 5.35 8.84 10.04
N ARG A 76 5.02 8.80 11.33
CA ARG A 76 4.82 7.52 12.05
C ARG A 76 3.67 6.72 11.44
N LEU A 77 2.56 7.35 11.05
CA LEU A 77 1.43 6.68 10.40
C LEU A 77 1.79 6.11 9.01
N ILE A 78 2.52 6.88 8.22
CA ILE A 78 3.00 6.48 6.90
C ILE A 78 3.98 5.31 7.04
N THR A 79 4.99 5.41 7.89
CA THR A 79 5.98 4.35 8.13
C THR A 79 5.30 3.06 8.61
N TRP A 80 4.36 3.14 9.55
CA TRP A 80 3.61 1.95 9.99
C TRP A 80 2.83 1.31 8.86
N SER A 81 2.21 2.11 8.00
CA SER A 81 1.43 1.60 6.86
C SER A 81 2.32 0.95 5.80
N TYR A 82 3.50 1.53 5.56
CA TYR A 82 4.52 0.96 4.68
C TYR A 82 5.03 -0.38 5.21
N LEU A 83 5.34 -0.46 6.51
CA LEU A 83 5.77 -1.71 7.15
C LEU A 83 4.70 -2.80 7.09
N LEU A 84 3.42 -2.43 7.23
CA LEU A 84 2.32 -3.39 7.08
C LEU A 84 2.21 -3.94 5.65
N ASN A 85 2.54 -3.16 4.62
CA ASN A 85 2.58 -3.64 3.23
C ASN A 85 3.73 -4.61 2.93
N LEU A 86 4.77 -4.62 3.77
CA LEU A 86 5.80 -5.65 3.66
C LEU A 86 5.25 -7.05 3.97
N LEU A 87 4.23 -7.18 4.84
CA LEU A 87 3.68 -8.49 5.20
C LEU A 87 3.15 -9.27 3.99
N PRO A 88 2.21 -8.75 3.16
CA PRO A 88 1.74 -9.47 1.99
C PRO A 88 2.84 -9.66 0.93
N LEU A 89 3.79 -8.72 0.80
CA LEU A 89 4.95 -8.89 -0.07
C LEU A 89 5.84 -10.06 0.38
N LEU A 90 6.11 -10.16 1.68
CA LEU A 90 6.90 -11.25 2.24
C LEU A 90 6.21 -12.60 2.04
N VAL A 91 4.89 -12.67 2.24
CA VAL A 91 4.12 -13.89 1.95
C VAL A 91 4.24 -14.27 0.48
N TYR A 92 4.07 -13.31 -0.44
CA TYR A 92 4.25 -13.57 -1.87
C TYR A 92 5.66 -14.04 -2.22
N ALA A 93 6.69 -13.41 -1.66
CA ALA A 93 8.08 -13.79 -1.87
C ALA A 93 8.37 -15.21 -1.36
N LEU A 94 7.85 -15.57 -0.18
CA LEU A 94 7.99 -16.92 0.39
C LEU A 94 7.31 -17.97 -0.50
N ILE A 95 6.08 -17.71 -0.94
CA ILE A 95 5.36 -18.61 -1.87
C ILE A 95 6.19 -18.83 -3.14
N LYS A 96 6.72 -17.74 -3.72
CA LYS A 96 7.55 -17.80 -4.92
C LYS A 96 8.85 -18.59 -4.73
N ILE A 97 9.49 -18.47 -3.57
CA ILE A 97 10.75 -19.17 -3.27
C ILE A 97 10.52 -20.65 -3.00
N PHE A 98 9.46 -21.00 -2.25
CA PHE A 98 9.18 -22.38 -1.85
C PHE A 98 8.32 -23.15 -2.87
N GLY A 99 7.85 -22.51 -3.93
CA GLY A 99 7.09 -23.15 -5.01
C GLY A 99 5.73 -23.70 -4.57
N LEU A 100 5.12 -23.09 -3.55
CA LEU A 100 3.75 -23.39 -3.09
C LEU A 100 2.69 -22.77 -4.01
#